data_AF-A0A929KBM3-F1
#
_entry.id   AF-A0A929KBM3-F1
#
_cell.length_a   1.000
_cell.length_b   1.000
_cell.length_c   1.000
_cell.angle_alpha   90.00
_cell.angle_beta   90.00
_cell.angle_gamma   90.00
#
_symmetry.space_group_name_H-M   'P 1'
#
loop_
_entity.id
_entity.type
_entity.pdbx_description
1 polymer ?
#
loop_
_entity_poly.entity_id
_entity_poly.type
_entity_poly.pdbx_seq_one_letter_code
_entity_poly.pdbx_strand_id
1 'polypeptide(L)'
;MKENKGIVILSVVAVVIFLFVVYEVSTFSLFNESNSQLTEIAVPHRDYRLRVSFVPSNATSQDFIQVKKIEGETESVIYNYERYDTVVSYNIKGNMLRLILKNKHLNDKIQDTVYLKLD
;
A
#
# COMPACT_ATOMS: atom_id res chain seq x y z
N MET A 1 -50.04 25.86 25.03
CA MET A 1 -49.31 24.66 24.55
C MET A 1 -48.42 25.01 23.35
N LYS A 2 -47.39 25.84 23.54
CA LYS A 2 -46.47 26.29 22.47
C LYS A 2 -44.98 26.11 22.81
N GLU A 3 -44.64 25.83 24.06
CA GLU A 3 -43.24 25.85 24.54
C GLU A 3 -42.45 24.55 24.21
N ASN A 4 -43.12 23.41 24.04
CA ASN A 4 -42.40 22.14 23.83
C ASN A 4 -41.98 21.91 22.38
N LYS A 5 -42.53 22.66 21.41
CA LYS A 5 -42.23 22.44 19.98
C LYS A 5 -40.77 22.79 19.66
N GLY A 6 -40.23 23.84 20.28
CA GLY A 6 -38.83 24.24 20.10
C GLY A 6 -37.85 23.19 20.63
N ILE A 7 -38.13 22.64 21.82
CA ILE A 7 -37.32 21.58 22.44
C ILE A 7 -37.36 20.30 21.59
N VAL A 8 -38.54 19.90 21.12
CA VAL A 8 -38.70 18.73 20.24
C VAL A 8 -37.91 18.91 18.94
N ILE A 9 -37.96 20.09 18.31
CA ILE A 9 -37.18 20.37 17.09
C ILE A 9 -35.67 20.30 17.40
N LEU A 10 -35.22 20.88 18.52
CA LEU A 10 -33.82 20.86 18.91
C LEU A 10 -33.31 19.43 19.14
N SER A 11 -34.11 18.58 19.80
CA SER A 11 -33.80 17.17 20.01
C SER A 11 -33.70 16.40 18.69
N VAL A 12 -34.61 16.63 17.74
CA VAL A 12 -34.56 15.99 16.43
C VAL A 12 -33.30 16.39 15.66
N VAL A 13 -32.95 17.68 15.67
CA VAL A 13 -31.72 18.18 15.02
C VAL A 13 -30.48 17.56 15.65
N ALA A 14 -30.41 17.45 16.97
CA ALA A 14 -29.29 16.82 17.66
C ALA A 14 -29.12 15.34 17.27
N VAL A 15 -30.22 14.60 17.16
CA VAL A 15 -30.20 13.20 16.70
C VAL A 15 -29.70 13.08 15.27
N VAL A 16 -30.14 13.97 14.37
CA VAL A 16 -29.68 13.96 12.97
C VAL A 16 -28.18 14.25 12.87
N ILE A 17 -27.67 15.23 13.63
CA ILE A 17 -26.24 15.54 13.66
C ILE A 17 -25.45 14.35 14.22
N PHE A 18 -25.95 13.72 15.29
CA PHE A 18 -25.31 12.54 15.86
C PHE A 18 -25.24 11.39 14.86
N LEU A 19 -26.33 11.09 14.17
CA LEU A 19 -26.37 10.06 13.12
C LEU A 19 -25.41 10.38 11.97
N PHE A 20 -25.31 11.65 11.57
CA PHE A 20 -24.37 12.10 10.54
C PHE A 20 -22.91 11.88 10.95
N VAL A 21 -22.55 12.25 12.19
CA VAL A 21 -21.19 12.02 12.72
C VAL A 21 -20.87 10.54 12.82
N VAL A 22 -21.82 9.72 13.31
CA VAL A 22 -21.65 8.26 13.36
C VAL A 22 -21.46 7.68 11.97
N TYR A 23 -22.21 8.16 10.97
CA TYR A 23 -22.06 7.74 9.58
C TYR A 23 -20.66 8.05 9.06
N GLU A 24 -20.22 9.30 9.15
CA GLU A 24 -18.90 9.74 8.70
C GLU A 24 -17.78 8.91 9.34
N VAL A 25 -17.80 8.76 10.67
CA VAL A 25 -16.81 7.95 11.40
C VAL A 25 -16.86 6.47 11.01
N SER A 26 -18.04 5.91 10.77
CA SER A 26 -18.19 4.51 10.37
C SER A 26 -17.74 4.25 8.93
N THR A 27 -17.86 5.25 8.06
CA THR A 27 -17.40 5.17 6.66
C THR A 27 -15.95 5.63 6.47
N PHE A 28 -15.34 6.20 7.50
CA PHE A 28 -13.96 6.65 7.46
C PHE A 28 -13.01 5.45 7.41
N SER A 29 -12.45 5.20 6.23
CA SER A 29 -11.39 4.20 6.05
C SER A 29 -10.04 4.81 6.42
N LEU A 30 -9.55 4.51 7.62
CA LEU A 30 -8.21 4.91 8.11
C LEU A 30 -7.06 4.35 7.24
N PHE A 31 -7.32 3.31 6.45
CA PHE A 31 -6.32 2.58 5.67
C PHE A 31 -6.66 2.57 4.18
N ASN A 32 -7.20 3.67 3.66
CA ASN A 32 -7.44 3.83 2.23
C ASN A 32 -6.16 4.15 1.44
N GLU A 33 -5.01 3.71 1.93
CA GLU A 33 -3.79 3.74 1.14
C GLU A 33 -3.86 2.63 0.10
N SER A 34 -4.00 3.07 -1.15
CA SER A 34 -3.79 2.24 -2.31
C SER A 34 -2.41 1.59 -2.18
N ASN A 35 -2.39 0.32 -1.82
CA ASN A 35 -1.22 -0.56 -1.85
C ASN A 35 -0.88 -0.79 -3.34
N SER A 36 -0.37 0.26 -3.98
CA SER A 36 -0.70 0.56 -5.37
C SER A 36 0.15 -0.19 -6.38
N GLN A 37 1.09 -1.04 -5.96
CA GLN A 37 1.94 -1.78 -6.90
C GLN A 37 2.36 -3.14 -6.34
N LEU A 38 1.37 -3.99 -6.05
CA LEU A 38 1.64 -5.40 -5.76
C LEU A 38 1.83 -6.14 -7.08
N THR A 39 3.06 -6.51 -7.40
CA THR A 39 3.37 -7.38 -8.55
C THR A 39 3.82 -8.72 -8.02
N GLU A 40 3.09 -9.78 -8.36
CA GLU A 40 3.55 -11.15 -8.15
C GLU A 40 4.25 -11.68 -9.40
N ILE A 41 5.46 -12.20 -9.23
CA ILE A 41 6.32 -12.68 -10.30
C ILE A 41 6.59 -14.17 -10.05
N ALA A 42 6.17 -15.02 -10.97
CA ALA A 42 6.54 -16.43 -10.96
C ALA A 42 8.01 -16.58 -11.39
N VAL A 43 8.80 -17.33 -10.61
CA VAL A 43 10.20 -17.61 -10.96
C VAL A 43 10.24 -18.90 -11.80
N PRO A 44 10.78 -18.87 -13.03
CA PRO A 44 10.84 -20.08 -13.86
C PRO A 44 11.59 -21.22 -13.16
N HIS A 45 11.02 -22.42 -13.24
CA HIS A 45 11.63 -23.66 -12.70
C HIS A 45 11.86 -23.65 -11.18
N ARG A 46 11.10 -22.85 -10.41
CA ARG A 46 11.14 -22.81 -8.96
C ARG A 46 9.72 -22.85 -8.39
N ASP A 47 9.56 -23.48 -7.22
CA ASP A 47 8.27 -23.63 -6.54
C ASP A 47 7.94 -22.44 -5.62
N TYR A 48 8.48 -21.26 -5.93
CA TYR A 48 8.21 -20.03 -5.20
C TYR A 48 7.88 -18.87 -6.15
N ARG A 49 7.15 -17.90 -5.61
CA ARG A 49 6.84 -16.64 -6.26
C ARG A 49 7.56 -15.50 -5.55
N LEU A 50 7.80 -14.42 -6.28
CA LEU A 50 8.27 -13.17 -5.71
C LEU A 50 7.12 -12.18 -5.65
N ARG A 51 6.98 -11.48 -4.54
CA ARG A 51 6.05 -10.36 -4.42
C ARG A 51 6.85 -9.09 -4.26
N VAL A 52 6.65 -8.16 -5.19
CA VAL A 52 7.20 -6.83 -5.11
C VAL A 52 6.07 -5.89 -4.70
N SER A 53 6.26 -5.16 -3.60
CA SER A 53 5.24 -4.29 -3.03
C SER A 53 5.83 -2.99 -2.53
N PHE A 54 5.07 -1.90 -2.67
CA PHE A 54 5.39 -0.63 -2.04
C PHE A 54 5.04 -0.69 -0.55
N VAL A 55 5.95 -0.19 0.29
CA VAL A 55 5.74 -0.02 1.74
C VAL A 55 5.80 1.47 2.05
N PRO A 56 4.67 2.07 2.44
CA PRO A 56 4.60 3.49 2.78
C PRO A 56 5.23 3.80 4.15
N SER A 57 5.75 5.03 4.28
CA SER A 57 6.34 5.61 5.49
C SER A 57 5.33 5.91 6.60
N ASN A 58 4.04 5.71 6.38
CA ASN A 58 3.10 5.69 7.49
C ASN A 58 3.33 4.47 8.41
N ALA A 59 3.94 3.40 7.89
CA ALA A 59 4.25 2.16 8.59
C ALA A 59 5.73 2.06 8.97
N THR A 60 6.61 2.90 8.40
CA THR A 60 8.07 2.85 8.54
C THR A 60 8.70 4.25 8.47
N SER A 61 9.98 4.42 8.81
CA SER A 61 10.61 5.76 8.80
C SER A 61 10.74 6.39 7.39
N GLN A 62 10.61 5.60 6.34
CA GLN A 62 10.71 6.03 4.94
C GLN A 62 9.94 5.07 4.02
N ASP A 63 9.59 5.55 2.84
CA ASP A 63 8.95 4.80 1.75
C ASP A 63 9.94 3.84 1.09
N PHE A 64 9.54 2.61 0.76
CA PHE A 64 10.42 1.68 0.05
C PHE A 64 9.70 0.63 -0.79
N ILE A 65 10.41 0.10 -1.79
CA ILE A 65 9.99 -1.12 -2.50
C ILE A 65 10.52 -2.34 -1.77
N GLN A 66 9.64 -3.24 -1.38
CA GLN A 66 9.98 -4.52 -0.75
C GLN A 66 9.86 -5.67 -1.73
N VAL A 67 10.80 -6.61 -1.68
CA VAL A 67 10.72 -7.90 -2.38
C VAL A 67 10.60 -9.02 -1.36
N LYS A 68 9.54 -9.82 -1.46
CA LYS A 68 9.30 -11.01 -0.65
C LYS A 68 9.36 -12.28 -1.50
N LYS A 69 9.84 -13.37 -0.92
CA LYS A 69 9.67 -14.74 -1.40
C LYS A 69 8.38 -15.32 -0.82
N ILE A 70 7.60 -15.99 -1.65
CA ILE A 70 6.39 -16.71 -1.25
C ILE A 70 6.56 -18.16 -1.66
N GLU A 71 6.65 -19.04 -0.68
CA GLU A 71 6.83 -20.49 -0.87
C GLU A 71 5.75 -21.21 -0.07
N GLY A 72 4.75 -21.74 -0.77
CA GLY A 72 3.52 -22.24 -0.14
C GLY A 72 2.80 -21.13 0.64
N GLU A 73 2.67 -21.32 1.96
CA GLU A 73 2.06 -20.36 2.90
C GLU A 73 3.08 -19.45 3.59
N THR A 74 4.38 -19.63 3.32
CA THR A 74 5.44 -18.87 3.98
C THR A 74 5.82 -17.65 3.16
N GLU A 75 5.82 -16.48 3.79
CA GLU A 75 6.39 -15.24 3.24
C GLU A 75 7.70 -14.88 3.95
N SER A 76 8.75 -14.60 3.19
CA SER A 76 10.01 -14.07 3.73
C SER A 76 10.47 -12.84 2.96
N VAL A 77 10.94 -11.81 3.68
CA VAL A 77 11.50 -10.61 3.05
C VAL A 77 12.89 -10.94 2.53
N ILE A 78 13.12 -10.71 1.24
CA ILE A 78 14.43 -10.88 0.60
C ILE A 78 15.21 -9.58 0.67
N TYR A 79 14.56 -8.46 0.33
CA TYR A 79 15.23 -7.17 0.24
C TYR A 79 14.28 -5.98 0.33
N ASN A 80 14.80 -4.86 0.86
CA ASN A 80 14.12 -3.57 0.93
C ASN A 80 14.93 -2.51 0.16
N TYR A 81 14.28 -1.84 -0.78
CA TYR A 81 14.85 -0.79 -1.62
C TYR A 81 14.40 0.58 -1.11
N GLU A 82 15.09 1.07 -0.08
CA GLU A 82 14.75 2.26 0.72
C GLU A 82 14.64 3.59 -0.03
N ARG A 83 15.19 3.67 -1.25
CA ARG A 83 15.26 4.91 -2.03
C ARG A 83 14.17 5.02 -3.08
N TYR A 84 13.29 4.04 -3.19
CA TYR A 84 12.37 3.91 -4.32
C TYR A 84 10.94 3.69 -3.86
N ASP A 85 10.00 4.27 -4.58
CA ASP A 85 8.57 4.19 -4.30
C ASP A 85 7.77 3.53 -5.43
N THR A 86 8.43 3.25 -6.57
CA THR A 86 7.77 2.82 -7.79
C THR A 86 8.57 1.74 -8.51
N VAL A 87 7.88 0.69 -8.95
CA VAL A 87 8.40 -0.31 -9.89
C VAL A 87 7.95 0.07 -11.31
N VAL A 88 8.92 0.29 -12.20
CA VAL A 88 8.65 0.63 -13.62
C VAL A 88 8.53 -0.63 -14.46
N SER A 89 9.46 -1.58 -14.29
CA SER A 89 9.41 -2.88 -14.97
C SER A 89 10.27 -3.90 -14.25
N TYR A 90 10.07 -5.17 -14.59
CA TYR A 90 10.86 -6.28 -14.06
C TYR A 90 11.21 -7.28 -15.18
N ASN A 91 12.27 -8.04 -14.97
CA ASN A 91 12.62 -9.18 -15.81
C ASN A 91 13.33 -10.23 -14.95
N ILE A 92 13.03 -11.51 -15.17
CA ILE A 92 13.78 -12.62 -14.56
C ILE A 92 14.60 -13.31 -15.63
N LYS A 93 15.90 -13.46 -15.37
CA LYS A 93 16.82 -14.23 -16.21
C LYS A 93 17.64 -15.16 -15.33
N GLY A 94 17.36 -16.47 -15.44
CA GLY A 94 18.00 -17.49 -14.61
C GLY A 94 17.70 -17.25 -13.12
N ASN A 95 18.74 -17.00 -12.34
CA ASN A 95 18.66 -16.72 -10.90
C ASN A 95 18.77 -15.22 -10.56
N MET A 96 18.51 -14.33 -11.51
CA MET A 96 18.56 -12.89 -11.28
C MET A 96 17.21 -12.25 -11.60
N LEU A 97 16.71 -11.49 -10.62
CA LEU A 97 15.63 -10.53 -10.81
C LEU A 97 16.24 -9.17 -11.14
N ARG A 98 15.93 -8.65 -12.32
CA ARG A 98 16.21 -7.28 -12.71
C ARG A 98 14.97 -6.44 -12.45
N LEU A 99 15.11 -5.35 -11.70
CA LEU A 99 14.06 -4.36 -11.48
C LEU A 99 14.50 -3.02 -12.04
N ILE A 100 13.58 -2.31 -12.69
CA ILE A 100 13.72 -0.88 -12.97
C ILE A 100 12.87 -0.16 -11.94
N LEU A 101 13.52 0.62 -11.08
CA LEU A 101 12.89 1.33 -9.96
C LEU A 101 12.98 2.83 -10.16
N LYS A 102 12.05 3.54 -9.54
CA LYS A 102 11.95 5.01 -9.59
C LYS A 102 11.56 5.56 -8.22
N ASN A 103 12.00 6.79 -7.97
CA ASN A 103 11.52 7.64 -6.90
C ASN A 103 10.79 8.85 -7.51
N LYS A 104 9.48 8.94 -7.29
CA LYS A 104 8.63 10.02 -7.83
C LYS A 104 8.96 11.38 -7.20
N HIS A 105 9.55 11.41 -6.00
CA HIS A 105 9.87 12.65 -5.29
C HIS A 105 11.17 13.31 -5.75
N LEU A 106 12.08 12.58 -6.41
CA LEU A 106 13.37 13.12 -6.84
C LEU A 106 13.34 13.70 -8.25
N ASN A 107 12.80 12.95 -9.22
CA ASN A 107 12.60 13.41 -10.61
C ASN A 107 11.85 12.33 -11.40
N ASP A 108 10.87 12.73 -12.22
CA ASP A 108 10.09 11.78 -12.99
C ASP A 108 10.88 10.98 -14.05
N LYS A 109 12.06 11.46 -14.45
CA LYS A 109 12.89 10.86 -15.49
C LYS A 109 14.01 9.95 -14.97
N ILE A 110 14.29 9.96 -13.67
CA ILE A 110 15.39 9.16 -13.10
C ILE A 110 14.84 7.76 -12.80
N GLN A 111 15.44 6.75 -13.46
CA GLN A 111 15.12 5.35 -13.25
C GLN A 111 16.41 4.58 -13.06
N ASP A 112 16.48 3.78 -12.01
CA ASP A 112 17.64 2.97 -11.69
C ASP A 112 17.35 1.50 -12.00
N THR A 113 18.31 0.82 -12.61
CA THR A 113 18.25 -0.63 -12.80
C THR A 113 19.00 -1.30 -11.65
N VAL A 114 18.29 -2.13 -10.89
CA VAL A 114 18.86 -2.93 -9.81
C VAL A 114 18.74 -4.42 -10.12
N TYR A 115 19.66 -5.20 -9.57
CA TYR A 115 19.71 -6.65 -9.72
C TYR A 115 19.65 -7.31 -8.34
N LEU A 116 18.79 -8.30 -8.20
CA LEU A 116 18.67 -9.14 -7.01
C LEU A 116 18.99 -10.58 -7.41
N LYS A 117 19.96 -11.18 -6.73
CA LYS A 117 20.26 -12.60 -6.88
C LYS A 117 19.19 -13.41 -6.13
N LEU A 118 18.68 -14.43 -6.78
CA LEU A 118 17.68 -15.36 -6.27
C LEU A 118 18.38 -16.67 -5.91
N ASP A 119 18.16 -17.18 -4.71
CA ASP A 119 18.70 -18.47 -4.25
C ASP A 119 17.73 -19.63 -4.57
#